data_AF-Q9UVP6-F1
#
_entry.id   AF-Q9UVP6-F1
#
_cell.length_a   1.000
_cell.length_b   1.000
_cell.length_c   1.000
_cell.angle_alpha   90.00
_cell.angle_beta   90.00
_cell.angle_gamma   90.00
#
_symmetry.space_group_name_H-M   'P 1'
#
loop_
_entity.id
_entity.type
_entity.pdbx_description
1 polymer ?
#
loop_
_entity_poly.entity_id
_entity_poly.type
_entity_poly.pdbx_seq_one_letter_code
_entity_poly.pdbx_strand_id
1 'polypeptide(L)'
;MAFAKLSAFVLALGATVALGESPTHRCLNKRVTCATGQTTANEACCALFPILDDIQTNLFDGAQCGEEVHESLRLTFHDAIAFSPALTNAGQFGGGGADGSMIIFSDTEPNFHANLGIDEIVEAQKPFIARHNISAADFIQFAGAIGVSNCAGAPRLNFFLGRPDATQIPPDGLVPEPFDDVTKILSRMGDAGFSTVEVVWLLASHTIAAADHVDPSIPGTPFDSTPSTFDSQFFLETMLQGTAFPGTPGNQGEVESPLAGEMRLQSDFLLARDSRSACEWQSMVNNMPKIQNRFTQVMKKLSLLGHNQADLIDCSDVIPVPKTLTKAATFPAGKSQADVEIVCNAAATPFPALASDPGPVTAVPPVPPS
;
A
#
# COMPACT_ATOMS: atom_id res chain seq x y z
N MET A 1 -1.10 61.81 -28.11
CA MET A 1 0.38 61.90 -28.09
C MET A 1 0.73 62.81 -26.92
N ALA A 2 1.38 62.26 -25.87
CA ALA A 2 1.48 62.84 -24.52
C ALA A 2 0.12 63.20 -23.89
N PHE A 3 -0.39 62.40 -22.95
CA PHE A 3 -1.48 62.83 -22.07
C PHE A 3 -1.19 62.49 -20.62
N ALA A 4 -1.41 63.53 -19.82
CA ALA A 4 -1.20 63.62 -18.39
C ALA A 4 -2.34 62.95 -17.60
N LYS A 5 -1.95 62.48 -16.41
CA LYS A 5 -2.61 62.55 -15.09
C LYS A 5 -4.14 62.40 -15.03
N LEU A 6 -4.59 61.45 -14.20
CA LEU A 6 -5.69 61.72 -13.27
C LEU A 6 -5.54 60.85 -12.00
N SER A 7 -5.66 61.51 -10.85
CA SER A 7 -5.67 60.94 -9.49
C SER A 7 -7.10 60.76 -8.99
N ALA A 8 -7.36 59.73 -8.18
CA ALA A 8 -8.44 59.67 -7.17
C ALA A 8 -8.11 58.51 -6.20
N PHE A 9 -7.65 58.76 -4.97
CA PHE A 9 -8.44 58.85 -3.73
C PHE A 9 -9.44 57.70 -3.53
N VAL A 10 -9.16 56.76 -2.60
CA VAL A 10 -10.14 56.17 -1.65
C VAL A 10 -9.42 55.66 -0.40
N LEU A 11 -9.76 56.30 0.72
CA LEU A 11 -9.92 55.90 2.12
C LEU A 11 -9.06 54.81 2.80
N ALA A 12 -8.46 55.24 3.91
CA ALA A 12 -8.03 54.44 5.05
C ALA A 12 -9.22 54.01 5.93
N LEU A 13 -9.22 52.75 6.39
CA LEU A 13 -9.81 52.34 7.66
C LEU A 13 -8.80 51.43 8.38
N GLY A 14 -8.38 51.86 9.56
CA GLY A 14 -7.59 51.04 10.47
C GLY A 14 -8.47 50.07 11.25
N ALA A 15 -7.97 48.85 11.43
CA ALA A 15 -8.37 47.95 12.49
C ALA A 15 -7.11 47.19 12.94
N THR A 16 -6.55 47.61 14.07
CA THR A 16 -5.52 46.87 14.79
C THR A 16 -6.15 45.59 15.35
N VAL A 17 -5.83 44.44 14.76
CA VAL A 17 -6.15 43.14 15.34
C VAL A 17 -5.08 42.84 16.40
N ALA A 18 -5.47 42.99 17.67
CA ALA A 18 -4.71 42.42 18.77
C ALA A 18 -4.69 40.90 18.60
N LEU A 19 -3.50 40.33 18.41
CA LEU A 19 -3.29 38.89 18.47
C LEU A 19 -3.51 38.46 19.93
N GLY A 20 -4.73 38.04 20.23
CA GLY A 20 -5.03 37.33 21.46
C GLY A 20 -4.31 35.98 21.41
N GLU A 21 -3.31 35.83 22.27
CA GLU A 21 -2.72 34.54 22.63
C GLU A 21 -3.86 33.65 23.17
N SER A 22 -4.37 32.76 22.33
CA SER A 22 -5.21 31.67 22.81
C SER A 22 -4.30 30.77 23.64
N PRO A 23 -4.63 30.48 24.92
CA PRO A 23 -3.93 29.44 25.64
C PRO A 23 -4.21 28.15 24.89
N THR A 24 -3.19 27.61 24.21
CA THR A 24 -3.25 26.23 23.76
C THR A 24 -3.34 25.40 25.03
N HIS A 25 -4.56 24.99 25.39
CA HIS A 25 -4.77 23.83 26.21
C HIS A 25 -4.12 22.67 25.47
N ARG A 26 -2.83 22.44 25.71
CA ARG A 26 -2.25 21.11 25.66
C ARG A 26 -3.01 20.32 26.72
N CYS A 27 -4.18 19.80 26.36
CA CYS A 27 -4.64 18.55 26.94
C CYS A 27 -3.52 17.56 26.64
N LEU A 28 -2.59 17.42 27.58
CA LEU A 28 -1.81 16.20 27.74
C LEU A 28 -2.88 15.14 27.97
N ASN A 29 -3.38 14.54 26.89
CA ASN A 29 -4.14 13.31 26.97
C ASN A 29 -3.24 12.37 27.76
N LYS A 30 -3.61 12.12 29.02
CA LYS A 30 -2.84 11.27 29.90
C LYS A 30 -2.74 9.93 29.18
N ARG A 31 -1.52 9.57 28.76
CA ARG A 31 -1.27 8.25 28.18
C ARG A 31 -1.65 7.21 29.22
N VAL A 32 -2.22 6.11 28.76
CA VAL A 32 -2.55 4.94 29.56
C VAL A 32 -1.32 4.04 29.59
N THR A 33 -0.91 3.59 30.78
CA THR A 33 0.09 2.53 30.93
C THR A 33 -0.62 1.19 31.00
N CYS A 34 -0.36 0.32 30.01
CA CYS A 34 -0.96 -1.00 29.92
C CYS A 34 -0.37 -1.96 30.95
N ALA A 35 -1.04 -3.09 31.20
CA ALA A 35 -0.56 -4.12 32.13
C ALA A 35 0.81 -4.71 31.71
N THR A 36 1.10 -4.69 30.41
CA THR A 36 2.36 -5.13 29.78
C THR A 36 3.48 -4.07 29.87
N GLY A 37 3.19 -2.86 30.39
CA GLY A 37 4.17 -1.79 30.63
C GLY A 37 4.31 -0.76 29.50
N GLN A 38 3.84 -1.04 28.29
CA GLN A 38 3.78 -0.07 27.19
C GLN A 38 2.76 1.05 27.50
N THR A 39 2.88 2.18 26.79
CA THR A 39 1.95 3.30 26.93
C THR A 39 1.24 3.60 25.62
N THR A 40 -0.06 3.88 25.68
CA THR A 40 -0.89 4.23 24.51
C THR A 40 -1.78 5.44 24.81
N ALA A 41 -2.31 6.08 23.77
CA ALA A 41 -3.25 7.17 23.86
C ALA A 41 -4.65 6.74 24.34
N ASN A 42 -5.04 5.47 24.18
CA ASN A 42 -6.36 4.96 24.56
C ASN A 42 -6.27 3.57 25.23
N GLU A 43 -6.93 3.38 26.37
CA GLU A 43 -6.91 2.14 27.15
C GLU A 43 -7.34 0.90 26.34
N ALA A 44 -8.28 1.05 25.40
CA ALA A 44 -8.72 -0.05 24.54
C ALA A 44 -7.58 -0.63 23.69
N CYS A 45 -6.59 0.21 23.32
CA CYS A 45 -5.45 -0.23 22.53
C CYS A 45 -4.46 -1.10 23.33
N CYS A 46 -4.58 -1.17 24.66
CA CYS A 46 -3.72 -2.02 25.47
C CYS A 46 -3.85 -3.52 25.14
N ALA A 47 -5.01 -3.95 24.66
CA ALA A 47 -5.25 -5.33 24.23
C ALA A 47 -4.41 -5.73 23.01
N LEU A 48 -3.88 -4.76 22.25
CA LEU A 48 -3.14 -5.00 21.02
C LEU A 48 -1.66 -5.33 21.23
N PHE A 49 -1.06 -4.93 22.36
CA PHE A 49 0.36 -5.21 22.62
C PHE A 49 0.67 -6.71 22.72
N PRO A 50 -0.12 -7.55 23.43
CA PRO A 50 0.06 -9.00 23.39
C PRO A 50 -0.08 -9.60 21.99
N ILE A 51 -0.98 -9.06 21.15
CA ILE A 51 -1.16 -9.51 19.76
C ILE A 51 0.07 -9.15 18.94
N LEU A 52 0.56 -7.91 19.06
CA LEU A 52 1.78 -7.43 18.40
C LEU A 52 2.98 -8.32 18.74
N ASP A 53 3.20 -8.60 20.02
CA ASP A 53 4.33 -9.43 20.46
C ASP A 53 4.23 -10.87 19.91
N ASP A 54 3.02 -11.44 19.87
CA ASP A 54 2.75 -12.78 19.35
C ASP A 54 2.98 -12.86 17.83
N ILE A 55 2.39 -11.96 17.03
CA ILE A 55 2.53 -12.01 15.57
C ILE A 55 3.95 -11.66 15.13
N GLN A 56 4.65 -10.74 15.81
CA GLN A 56 6.05 -10.46 15.48
C GLN A 56 6.95 -11.67 15.72
N THR A 57 6.65 -12.48 16.73
CA THR A 57 7.44 -13.65 17.08
C THR A 57 7.10 -14.86 16.22
N ASN A 58 5.81 -15.11 15.99
CA ASN A 58 5.30 -16.40 15.51
C ASN A 58 4.63 -16.35 14.13
N LEU A 59 4.30 -15.16 13.60
CA LEU A 59 3.79 -14.99 12.23
C LEU A 59 4.84 -14.33 11.33
N PHE A 60 5.63 -13.39 11.85
CA PHE A 60 6.64 -12.64 11.08
C PHE A 60 8.08 -13.03 11.45
N ASP A 61 8.31 -14.26 11.94
CA ASP A 61 9.64 -14.86 12.18
C ASP A 61 10.67 -13.96 12.89
N GLY A 62 10.24 -13.28 13.95
CA GLY A 62 11.09 -12.34 14.67
C GLY A 62 11.21 -10.98 13.98
N ALA A 63 10.08 -10.44 13.50
CA ALA A 63 9.94 -9.14 12.86
C ALA A 63 10.71 -8.99 11.54
N GLN A 64 10.65 -10.01 10.69
CA GLN A 64 11.16 -9.96 9.31
C GLN A 64 10.16 -9.28 8.38
N CYS A 65 10.67 -8.72 7.28
CA CYS A 65 9.89 -8.30 6.11
C CYS A 65 10.08 -9.38 5.04
N GLY A 66 9.35 -10.48 5.20
CA GLY A 66 9.37 -11.66 4.34
C GLY A 66 7.96 -12.03 3.88
N GLU A 67 7.76 -13.29 3.53
CA GLU A 67 6.55 -13.77 2.86
C GLU A 67 5.26 -13.41 3.62
N GLU A 68 5.15 -13.77 4.90
CA GLU A 68 3.91 -13.50 5.66
C GLU A 68 3.62 -12.01 5.79
N VAL A 69 4.64 -11.14 5.75
CA VAL A 69 4.43 -9.69 5.71
C VAL A 69 3.86 -9.26 4.37
N HIS A 70 4.40 -9.78 3.26
CA HIS A 70 3.93 -9.48 1.91
C HIS A 70 2.49 -9.95 1.73
N GLU A 71 2.19 -11.19 2.13
CA GLU A 71 0.86 -11.76 2.07
C GLU A 71 -0.11 -11.03 3.01
N SER A 72 0.31 -10.66 4.22
CA SER A 72 -0.54 -9.90 5.15
C SER A 72 -0.88 -8.52 4.60
N LEU A 73 0.07 -7.85 3.93
CA LEU A 73 -0.19 -6.58 3.24
C LEU A 73 -1.17 -6.78 2.07
N ARG A 74 -0.96 -7.80 1.24
CA ARG A 74 -1.86 -8.15 0.14
C ARG A 74 -3.27 -8.43 0.66
N LEU A 75 -3.41 -9.21 1.73
CA LEU A 75 -4.68 -9.53 2.37
C LEU A 75 -5.47 -8.26 2.77
N THR A 76 -4.79 -7.20 3.23
CA THR A 76 -5.49 -5.93 3.56
C THR A 76 -6.21 -5.32 2.36
N PHE A 77 -5.64 -5.44 1.16
CA PHE A 77 -6.24 -4.95 -0.07
C PHE A 77 -7.38 -5.85 -0.53
N HIS A 78 -7.17 -7.16 -0.54
CA HIS A 78 -8.16 -8.11 -1.03
C HIS A 78 -9.43 -8.13 -0.17
N ASP A 79 -9.31 -8.00 1.15
CA ASP A 79 -10.43 -7.78 2.07
C ASP A 79 -11.09 -6.42 1.77
N ALA A 80 -10.33 -5.32 1.87
CA ALA A 80 -10.92 -3.99 1.83
C ALA A 80 -11.53 -3.58 0.48
N ILE A 81 -10.94 -4.00 -0.65
CA ILE A 81 -11.36 -3.53 -1.98
C ILE A 81 -12.67 -4.19 -2.45
N ALA A 82 -13.12 -5.25 -1.78
CA ALA A 82 -14.42 -5.88 -1.97
C ALA A 82 -15.57 -4.99 -1.45
N PHE A 83 -15.68 -3.79 -2.02
CA PHE A 83 -16.60 -2.72 -1.62
C PHE A 83 -17.06 -1.93 -2.85
N SER A 84 -18.35 -2.01 -3.19
CA SER A 84 -18.93 -1.38 -4.38
C SER A 84 -20.14 -0.51 -4.04
N PRO A 85 -19.94 0.81 -3.95
CA PRO A 85 -21.02 1.78 -3.94
C PRO A 85 -21.94 1.66 -5.17
N ALA A 86 -21.42 1.35 -6.36
CA ALA A 86 -22.23 1.15 -7.55
C ALA A 86 -23.25 0.00 -7.40
N LEU A 87 -22.83 -1.16 -6.91
CA LEU A 87 -23.74 -2.29 -6.63
C LEU A 87 -24.75 -1.92 -5.53
N THR A 88 -24.28 -1.28 -4.46
CA THR A 88 -25.14 -0.80 -3.37
C THR A 88 -26.23 0.15 -3.87
N ASN A 89 -25.87 1.11 -4.73
CA ASN A 89 -26.80 2.05 -5.33
C ASN A 89 -27.78 1.38 -6.31
N ALA A 90 -27.41 0.23 -6.88
CA ALA A 90 -28.28 -0.60 -7.70
C ALA A 90 -29.18 -1.56 -6.88
N GLY A 91 -29.16 -1.46 -5.54
CA GLY A 91 -29.98 -2.28 -4.65
C GLY A 91 -29.43 -3.70 -4.41
N GLN A 92 -28.15 -3.94 -4.72
CA GLN A 92 -27.45 -5.20 -4.47
C GLN A 92 -26.49 -5.04 -3.29
N PHE A 93 -26.06 -6.14 -2.67
CA PHE A 93 -24.97 -6.06 -1.69
C PHE A 93 -23.65 -5.81 -2.42
N GLY A 94 -22.97 -4.70 -2.11
CA GLY A 94 -21.72 -4.31 -2.76
C GLY A 94 -20.45 -4.84 -2.10
N GLY A 95 -20.56 -5.66 -1.05
CA GLY A 95 -19.44 -6.00 -0.17
C GLY A 95 -19.24 -4.97 0.95
N GLY A 96 -18.68 -5.40 2.07
CA GLY A 96 -18.55 -4.60 3.29
C GLY A 96 -17.23 -3.86 3.45
N GLY A 97 -16.29 -4.03 2.51
CA GLY A 97 -14.98 -3.39 2.59
C GLY A 97 -14.06 -4.07 3.59
N ALA A 98 -13.38 -3.31 4.44
CA ALA A 98 -12.40 -3.87 5.39
C ALA A 98 -13.12 -4.56 6.56
N ASP A 99 -13.88 -5.61 6.33
CA ASP A 99 -14.79 -6.24 7.30
C ASP A 99 -14.39 -7.68 7.67
N GLY A 100 -13.22 -8.14 7.25
CA GLY A 100 -12.71 -9.46 7.58
C GLY A 100 -13.40 -10.59 6.82
N SER A 101 -14.21 -10.28 5.80
CA SER A 101 -14.95 -11.28 5.03
C SER A 101 -14.04 -12.37 4.48
N MET A 102 -12.81 -12.02 4.09
CA MET A 102 -11.83 -12.96 3.57
C MET A 102 -11.50 -14.11 4.54
N ILE A 103 -11.50 -13.84 5.84
CA ILE A 103 -11.26 -14.83 6.89
C ILE A 103 -12.58 -15.47 7.34
N ILE A 104 -13.65 -14.70 7.49
CA ILE A 104 -14.96 -15.18 7.95
C ILE A 104 -15.58 -16.16 6.96
N PHE A 105 -15.37 -15.93 5.66
CA PHE A 105 -15.86 -16.76 4.57
C PHE A 105 -14.72 -17.43 3.80
N SER A 106 -13.71 -17.92 4.54
CA SER A 106 -12.50 -18.57 4.02
C SER A 106 -12.74 -19.70 3.01
N ASP A 107 -13.89 -20.38 3.10
CA ASP A 107 -14.22 -21.50 2.22
C ASP A 107 -14.74 -21.01 0.85
N THR A 108 -14.96 -19.71 0.67
CA THR A 108 -15.56 -19.13 -0.55
C THR A 108 -14.74 -17.98 -1.12
N GLU A 109 -14.48 -16.92 -0.35
CA GLU A 109 -13.89 -15.69 -0.89
C GLU A 109 -12.44 -15.87 -1.37
N PRO A 110 -11.53 -16.54 -0.62
CA PRO A 110 -10.19 -16.86 -1.13
C PRO A 110 -10.18 -17.71 -2.41
N ASN A 111 -11.28 -18.42 -2.72
CA ASN A 111 -11.40 -19.26 -3.92
C ASN A 111 -11.82 -18.50 -5.18
N PHE A 112 -12.11 -17.20 -5.08
CA PHE A 112 -12.29 -16.35 -6.27
C PHE A 112 -10.98 -16.26 -7.05
N HIS A 113 -11.07 -16.18 -8.38
CA HIS A 113 -9.87 -16.22 -9.24
C HIS A 113 -8.89 -15.08 -8.93
N ALA A 114 -9.39 -13.88 -8.63
CA ALA A 114 -8.56 -12.74 -8.25
C ALA A 114 -7.87 -12.91 -6.88
N ASN A 115 -8.36 -13.82 -6.02
CA ASN A 115 -7.86 -14.06 -4.67
C ASN A 115 -6.93 -15.27 -4.56
N LEU A 116 -6.56 -15.92 -5.67
CA LEU A 116 -5.66 -17.07 -5.65
C LEU A 116 -4.37 -16.77 -4.85
N GLY A 117 -4.00 -17.70 -3.95
CA GLY A 117 -2.87 -17.59 -3.02
C GLY A 117 -3.12 -16.75 -1.77
N ILE A 118 -4.35 -16.28 -1.50
CA ILE A 118 -4.67 -15.61 -0.23
C ILE A 118 -5.03 -16.61 0.88
N ASP A 119 -5.39 -17.85 0.52
CA ASP A 119 -5.85 -18.86 1.47
C ASP A 119 -4.77 -19.26 2.48
N GLU A 120 -3.51 -19.33 2.08
CA GLU A 120 -2.40 -19.69 2.98
C GLU A 120 -2.27 -18.69 4.15
N ILE A 121 -2.20 -17.39 3.86
CA ILE A 121 -2.15 -16.36 4.90
C ILE A 121 -3.45 -16.26 5.71
N VAL A 122 -4.62 -16.51 5.09
CA VAL A 122 -5.91 -16.56 5.81
C VAL A 122 -5.89 -17.66 6.87
N GLU A 123 -5.45 -18.87 6.51
CA GLU A 123 -5.35 -19.98 7.46
C GLU A 123 -4.26 -19.74 8.52
N ALA A 124 -3.15 -19.09 8.15
CA ALA A 124 -2.08 -18.73 9.09
C ALA A 124 -2.54 -17.69 10.13
N GLN A 125 -3.41 -16.74 9.76
CA GLN A 125 -3.90 -15.68 10.66
C GLN A 125 -5.02 -16.14 11.60
N LYS A 126 -5.87 -17.09 11.19
CA LYS A 126 -7.01 -17.60 12.00
C LYS A 126 -6.68 -18.02 13.44
N PRO A 127 -5.60 -18.79 13.71
CA PRO A 127 -5.24 -19.17 15.08
C PRO A 127 -4.95 -17.98 16.00
N PHE A 128 -4.39 -16.89 15.47
CA PHE A 128 -4.11 -15.68 16.24
C PHE A 128 -5.40 -14.92 16.59
N ILE A 129 -6.31 -14.80 15.62
CA ILE A 129 -7.65 -14.22 15.81
C ILE A 129 -8.39 -14.96 16.94
N ALA A 130 -8.44 -16.29 16.85
CA ALA A 130 -9.10 -17.12 17.87
C ALA A 130 -8.42 -17.03 19.24
N ARG A 131 -7.09 -16.99 19.30
CA ARG A 131 -6.31 -16.92 20.55
C ARG A 131 -6.50 -15.59 21.28
N HIS A 132 -6.55 -14.49 20.54
CA HIS A 132 -6.63 -13.13 21.10
C HIS A 132 -8.06 -12.57 21.17
N ASN A 133 -9.04 -13.28 20.59
CA ASN A 133 -10.45 -12.88 20.58
C ASN A 133 -10.64 -11.43 20.07
N ILE A 134 -9.99 -11.14 18.95
CA ILE A 134 -10.13 -9.91 18.16
C ILE A 134 -10.98 -10.20 16.92
N SER A 135 -11.67 -9.20 16.37
CA SER A 135 -12.40 -9.39 15.11
C SER A 135 -11.42 -9.70 13.96
N ALA A 136 -11.86 -10.49 13.00
CA ALA A 136 -11.09 -10.74 11.79
C ALA A 136 -10.85 -9.42 11.03
N ALA A 137 -11.87 -8.55 11.00
CA ALA A 137 -11.80 -7.23 10.38
C ALA A 137 -10.67 -6.36 10.94
N ASP A 138 -10.49 -6.33 12.26
CA ASP A 138 -9.39 -5.58 12.89
C ASP A 138 -8.05 -6.28 12.73
N PHE A 139 -8.02 -7.61 12.83
CA PHE A 139 -6.76 -8.37 12.77
C PHE A 139 -6.07 -8.25 11.41
N ILE A 140 -6.79 -8.35 10.29
CA ILE A 140 -6.22 -8.22 8.94
C ILE A 140 -5.47 -6.88 8.80
N GLN A 141 -6.14 -5.79 9.16
CA GLN A 141 -5.56 -4.44 9.04
C GLN A 141 -4.41 -4.23 10.05
N PHE A 142 -4.48 -4.86 11.22
CA PHE A 142 -3.42 -4.81 12.23
C PHE A 142 -2.16 -5.55 11.78
N ALA A 143 -2.33 -6.77 11.28
CA ALA A 143 -1.25 -7.60 10.75
C ALA A 143 -0.54 -6.90 9.58
N GLY A 144 -1.29 -6.35 8.62
CA GLY A 144 -0.71 -5.57 7.52
C GLY A 144 0.06 -4.33 8.01
N ALA A 145 -0.48 -3.57 8.97
CA ALA A 145 0.20 -2.39 9.51
C ALA A 145 1.49 -2.74 10.28
N ILE A 146 1.50 -3.84 11.03
CA ILE A 146 2.69 -4.33 11.75
C ILE A 146 3.71 -4.89 10.77
N GLY A 147 3.29 -5.73 9.82
CA GLY A 147 4.17 -6.32 8.82
C GLY A 147 4.90 -5.25 8.02
N VAL A 148 4.18 -4.26 7.49
CA VAL A 148 4.78 -3.11 6.79
C VAL A 148 5.81 -2.39 7.68
N SER A 149 5.59 -2.33 9.00
CA SER A 149 6.54 -1.68 9.89
C SER A 149 7.88 -2.42 10.06
N ASN A 150 7.94 -3.70 9.66
CA ASN A 150 9.16 -4.49 9.65
C ASN A 150 10.07 -4.15 8.46
N CYS A 151 9.50 -3.62 7.39
CA CYS A 151 10.21 -3.30 6.15
C CYS A 151 10.97 -1.96 6.29
N ALA A 152 12.28 -1.99 6.06
CA ALA A 152 13.08 -0.77 6.13
C ALA A 152 12.64 0.23 5.04
N GLY A 153 12.49 1.50 5.40
CA GLY A 153 12.01 2.55 4.50
C GLY A 153 10.49 2.74 4.49
N ALA A 154 9.72 1.82 5.08
CA ALA A 154 8.27 1.92 5.11
C ALA A 154 7.80 3.08 6.00
N PRO A 155 6.62 3.65 5.74
CA PRO A 155 5.97 4.52 6.70
C PRO A 155 5.33 3.72 7.84
N ARG A 156 5.12 4.38 8.98
CA ARG A 156 4.25 3.84 10.04
C ARG A 156 2.79 4.01 9.61
N LEU A 157 2.11 2.92 9.31
CA LEU A 157 0.70 2.95 8.92
C LEU A 157 -0.21 3.29 10.11
N ASN A 158 -1.37 3.86 9.79
CA ASN A 158 -2.43 4.06 10.78
C ASN A 158 -3.11 2.74 11.11
N PHE A 159 -3.58 2.61 12.36
CA PHE A 159 -4.43 1.51 12.75
C PHE A 159 -5.60 2.03 13.59
N PHE A 160 -6.80 1.60 13.23
CA PHE A 160 -8.04 1.92 13.93
C PHE A 160 -8.65 0.61 14.42
N LEU A 161 -9.13 0.58 15.67
CA LEU A 161 -9.72 -0.60 16.31
C LEU A 161 -11.23 -0.42 16.43
N GLY A 162 -12.00 -1.49 16.20
CA GLY A 162 -13.44 -1.54 16.45
C GLY A 162 -14.28 -1.95 15.24
N ARG A 163 -13.69 -2.54 14.20
CA ARG A 163 -14.45 -2.98 13.02
C ARG A 163 -15.32 -4.19 13.36
N PRO A 164 -16.62 -4.18 12.99
CA PRO A 164 -17.44 -5.37 13.07
C PRO A 164 -17.03 -6.39 12.00
N ASP A 165 -17.13 -7.67 12.33
CA ASP A 165 -16.93 -8.76 11.35
C ASP A 165 -18.07 -8.80 10.32
N ALA A 166 -17.73 -9.22 9.11
CA ALA A 166 -18.62 -9.39 7.98
C ALA A 166 -19.82 -10.31 8.30
N THR A 167 -20.97 -10.00 7.70
CA THR A 167 -22.19 -10.83 7.81
C THR A 167 -22.63 -11.45 6.49
N GLN A 168 -21.99 -11.06 5.38
CA GLN A 168 -22.28 -11.54 4.03
C GLN A 168 -20.99 -11.62 3.23
N ILE A 169 -20.89 -12.64 2.37
CA ILE A 169 -19.78 -12.80 1.41
C ILE A 169 -19.88 -11.67 0.39
N PRO A 170 -18.79 -10.93 0.10
CA PRO A 170 -18.82 -9.92 -0.96
C PRO A 170 -19.03 -10.57 -2.34
N PRO A 171 -19.55 -9.81 -3.31
CA PRO A 171 -19.58 -10.26 -4.71
C PRO A 171 -18.16 -10.57 -5.23
N ASP A 172 -18.06 -11.56 -6.11
CA ASP A 172 -16.85 -11.80 -6.91
C ASP A 172 -16.64 -10.67 -7.95
N GLY A 173 -15.42 -10.53 -8.47
CA GLY A 173 -15.04 -9.56 -9.50
C GLY A 173 -14.82 -8.14 -8.98
N LEU A 174 -14.69 -7.96 -7.66
CA LEU A 174 -14.41 -6.65 -7.05
C LEU A 174 -12.91 -6.39 -6.81
N VAL A 175 -12.07 -7.42 -6.93
CA VAL A 175 -10.61 -7.33 -6.85
C VAL A 175 -10.05 -7.23 -8.28
N PRO A 176 -9.23 -6.21 -8.60
CA PRO A 176 -8.57 -6.09 -9.91
C PRO A 176 -7.62 -7.25 -10.20
N GLU A 177 -7.54 -7.66 -11.47
CA GLU A 177 -6.67 -8.76 -11.90
C GLU A 177 -5.48 -8.23 -12.73
N PRO A 178 -4.32 -8.93 -12.74
CA PRO A 178 -3.12 -8.42 -13.41
C PRO A 178 -3.26 -8.31 -14.93
N PHE A 179 -4.25 -8.98 -15.53
CA PHE A 179 -4.56 -8.89 -16.95
C PHE A 179 -5.67 -7.90 -17.30
N ASP A 180 -6.26 -7.23 -16.31
CA ASP A 180 -7.24 -6.18 -16.57
C ASP A 180 -6.59 -4.99 -17.28
N ASP A 181 -7.33 -4.39 -18.23
CA ASP A 181 -6.87 -3.15 -18.83
C ASP A 181 -6.95 -1.98 -17.83
N VAL A 182 -6.16 -0.94 -18.09
CA VAL A 182 -6.08 0.24 -17.20
C VAL A 182 -7.46 0.89 -16.98
N THR A 183 -8.35 0.87 -17.98
CA THR A 183 -9.68 1.47 -17.82
C THR A 183 -10.54 0.66 -16.84
N LYS A 184 -10.50 -0.67 -16.91
CA LYS A 184 -11.19 -1.55 -15.96
C LYS A 184 -10.65 -1.35 -14.54
N ILE A 185 -9.33 -1.36 -14.37
CA ILE A 185 -8.69 -1.15 -13.06
C ILE A 185 -9.10 0.21 -12.48
N LEU A 186 -8.93 1.30 -13.24
CA LEU A 186 -9.25 2.64 -12.77
C LEU A 186 -10.75 2.82 -12.48
N SER A 187 -11.63 2.17 -13.25
CA SER A 187 -13.07 2.19 -12.98
C SER A 187 -13.42 1.44 -11.69
N ARG A 188 -12.82 0.26 -11.47
CA ARG A 188 -13.03 -0.56 -10.28
C ARG A 188 -12.52 0.13 -9.01
N MET A 189 -11.31 0.67 -9.07
CA MET A 189 -10.73 1.46 -7.99
C MET A 189 -11.51 2.75 -7.74
N GLY A 190 -12.00 3.40 -8.81
CA GLY A 190 -12.86 4.58 -8.74
C GLY A 190 -14.20 4.33 -8.05
N ASP A 191 -14.84 3.18 -8.32
CA ASP A 191 -16.06 2.76 -7.62
C ASP A 191 -15.82 2.62 -6.11
N ALA A 192 -14.72 1.97 -5.72
CA ALA A 192 -14.30 1.89 -4.31
C ALA A 192 -13.82 3.23 -3.72
N GLY A 193 -13.74 4.29 -4.53
CA GLY A 193 -13.47 5.66 -4.08
C GLY A 193 -12.04 6.15 -4.29
N PHE A 194 -11.17 5.44 -5.01
CA PHE A 194 -9.80 5.85 -5.29
C PHE A 194 -9.65 6.54 -6.64
N SER A 195 -8.96 7.68 -6.65
CA SER A 195 -8.52 8.35 -7.87
C SER A 195 -7.35 7.64 -8.54
N THR A 196 -7.09 7.95 -9.82
CA THR A 196 -5.95 7.37 -10.58
C THR A 196 -4.61 7.51 -9.86
N VAL A 197 -4.33 8.66 -9.26
CA VAL A 197 -3.07 8.85 -8.53
C VAL A 197 -3.03 8.02 -7.26
N GLU A 198 -4.15 7.84 -6.56
CA GLU A 198 -4.23 6.99 -5.37
C GLU A 198 -4.01 5.50 -5.70
N VAL A 199 -4.38 5.04 -6.91
CA VAL A 199 -4.03 3.69 -7.39
C VAL A 199 -2.52 3.51 -7.48
N VAL A 200 -1.81 4.48 -8.08
CA VAL A 200 -0.33 4.46 -8.13
C VAL A 200 0.27 4.48 -6.73
N TRP A 201 -0.35 5.20 -5.79
CA TRP A 201 0.13 5.26 -4.40
C TRP A 201 -0.04 3.93 -3.68
N LEU A 202 -1.15 3.23 -3.91
CA LEU A 202 -1.39 1.90 -3.32
C LEU A 202 -0.40 0.86 -3.85
N LEU A 203 -0.08 0.92 -5.15
CA LEU A 203 0.90 0.03 -5.78
C LEU A 203 2.33 0.21 -5.26
N ALA A 204 2.60 1.20 -4.39
CA ALA A 204 3.82 1.19 -3.61
C ALA A 204 3.94 -0.06 -2.72
N SER A 205 2.86 -0.82 -2.46
CA SER A 205 2.93 -2.15 -1.84
C SER A 205 3.79 -3.14 -2.63
N HIS A 206 3.86 -3.02 -3.96
CA HIS A 206 4.61 -3.96 -4.81
C HIS A 206 6.14 -3.85 -4.66
N THR A 207 6.65 -2.89 -3.88
CA THR A 207 8.07 -2.84 -3.47
C THR A 207 8.43 -3.88 -2.41
N ILE A 208 7.43 -4.45 -1.72
CA ILE A 208 7.59 -5.49 -0.70
C ILE A 208 6.65 -6.65 -1.00
N ALA A 209 6.84 -7.26 -2.17
CA ALA A 209 5.93 -8.25 -2.71
C ALA A 209 6.62 -9.22 -3.69
N ALA A 210 5.98 -10.38 -3.84
CA ALA A 210 6.29 -11.40 -4.83
C ALA A 210 5.01 -12.05 -5.35
N ALA A 211 5.14 -12.95 -6.33
CA ALA A 211 4.05 -13.75 -6.85
C ALA A 211 4.37 -15.24 -6.85
N ASP A 212 3.37 -16.05 -6.47
CA ASP A 212 3.45 -17.51 -6.45
C ASP A 212 2.66 -18.19 -7.57
N HIS A 213 1.55 -17.57 -7.98
CA HIS A 213 0.56 -18.24 -8.84
C HIS A 213 0.44 -17.66 -10.25
N VAL A 214 1.11 -16.55 -10.56
CA VAL A 214 1.16 -16.01 -11.94
C VAL A 214 1.97 -16.94 -12.84
N ASP A 215 3.20 -17.28 -12.43
CA ASP A 215 3.97 -18.38 -12.99
C ASP A 215 4.23 -19.44 -11.91
N PRO A 216 3.44 -20.53 -11.86
CA PRO A 216 3.61 -21.59 -10.86
C PRO A 216 4.94 -22.35 -10.92
N SER A 217 5.79 -22.13 -11.95
CA SER A 217 7.10 -22.77 -12.04
C SER A 217 8.19 -22.06 -11.23
N ILE A 218 7.94 -20.84 -10.77
CA ILE A 218 8.88 -19.98 -10.05
C ILE A 218 8.19 -19.19 -8.92
N PRO A 219 7.63 -19.87 -7.91
CA PRO A 219 7.00 -19.18 -6.77
C PRO A 219 8.01 -18.30 -6.00
N GLY A 220 7.49 -17.28 -5.33
CA GLY A 220 8.29 -16.28 -4.60
C GLY A 220 9.03 -15.29 -5.50
N THR A 221 8.66 -15.15 -6.78
CA THR A 221 9.38 -14.21 -7.69
C THR A 221 8.96 -12.76 -7.40
N PRO A 222 9.88 -11.87 -6.99
CA PRO A 222 9.55 -10.50 -6.59
C PRO A 222 9.24 -9.57 -7.77
N PHE A 223 8.55 -8.46 -7.46
CA PHE A 223 8.21 -7.41 -8.46
C PHE A 223 9.28 -6.32 -8.58
N ASP A 224 10.26 -6.31 -7.69
CA ASP A 224 11.46 -5.47 -7.77
C ASP A 224 12.69 -6.20 -7.21
N SER A 225 13.86 -5.58 -7.32
CA SER A 225 15.12 -6.16 -6.88
C SER A 225 15.36 -6.14 -5.36
N THR A 226 14.45 -5.55 -4.57
CA THR A 226 14.63 -5.29 -3.14
C THR A 226 13.38 -5.64 -2.31
N PRO A 227 12.79 -6.85 -2.43
CA PRO A 227 11.47 -7.17 -1.89
C PRO A 227 11.34 -7.12 -0.36
N SER A 228 12.42 -6.98 0.40
CA SER A 228 12.39 -6.78 1.86
C SER A 228 12.61 -5.32 2.28
N THR A 229 12.67 -4.39 1.33
CA THR A 229 12.94 -2.96 1.57
C THR A 229 11.86 -2.13 0.89
N PHE A 230 11.16 -1.31 1.67
CA PHE A 230 10.18 -0.40 1.12
C PHE A 230 10.87 0.83 0.52
N ASP A 231 11.09 0.81 -0.78
CA ASP A 231 11.82 1.84 -1.50
C ASP A 231 11.10 2.34 -2.77
N SER A 232 11.83 2.62 -3.84
CA SER A 232 11.28 3.09 -5.11
C SER A 232 11.78 2.29 -6.31
N GLN A 233 12.44 1.15 -6.08
CA GLN A 233 12.95 0.26 -7.12
C GLN A 233 11.82 -0.29 -7.96
N PHE A 234 10.70 -0.75 -7.36
CA PHE A 234 9.49 -1.11 -8.12
C PHE A 234 9.08 -0.06 -9.17
N PHE A 235 8.96 1.21 -8.77
CA PHE A 235 8.57 2.27 -9.71
C PHE A 235 9.60 2.52 -10.81
N LEU A 236 10.89 2.32 -10.51
CA LEU A 236 11.98 2.46 -11.47
C LEU A 236 12.06 1.27 -12.44
N GLU A 237 12.06 0.05 -11.91
CA GLU A 237 12.30 -1.19 -12.63
C GLU A 237 11.13 -1.54 -13.55
N THR A 238 9.89 -1.27 -13.13
CA THR A 238 8.71 -1.37 -14.01
C THR A 238 8.77 -0.45 -15.24
N MET A 239 9.50 0.67 -15.18
CA MET A 239 9.73 1.58 -16.32
C MET A 239 10.86 1.13 -17.24
N LEU A 240 11.67 0.14 -16.87
CA LEU A 240 12.71 -0.39 -17.74
C LEU A 240 12.10 -1.23 -18.88
N GLN A 241 12.81 -1.31 -20.01
CA GLN A 241 12.43 -2.18 -21.12
C GLN A 241 12.43 -3.66 -20.66
N GLY A 242 11.32 -4.36 -20.89
CA GLY A 242 11.21 -5.81 -20.69
C GLY A 242 12.12 -6.56 -21.67
N THR A 243 12.77 -7.63 -21.21
CA THR A 243 13.76 -8.37 -22.00
C THR A 243 13.57 -9.88 -22.01
N ALA A 244 12.99 -10.46 -20.96
CA ALA A 244 12.71 -11.89 -20.86
C ALA A 244 11.64 -12.15 -19.77
N PHE A 245 11.01 -13.32 -19.82
CA PHE A 245 10.27 -13.85 -18.68
C PHE A 245 11.25 -14.53 -17.71
N PRO A 246 11.09 -14.37 -16.38
CA PRO A 246 11.93 -15.05 -15.40
C PRO A 246 11.74 -16.58 -15.38
N GLY A 247 10.56 -17.06 -15.77
CA GLY A 247 10.19 -18.47 -15.85
C GLY A 247 9.75 -18.88 -17.26
N THR A 248 8.49 -19.28 -17.39
CA THR A 248 7.87 -19.71 -18.64
C THR A 248 7.08 -18.57 -19.30
N PRO A 249 7.09 -18.42 -20.63
CA PRO A 249 6.27 -17.41 -21.29
C PRO A 249 4.80 -17.87 -21.40
N GLY A 250 3.89 -16.91 -21.53
CA GLY A 250 2.48 -17.18 -21.86
C GLY A 250 1.55 -17.30 -20.65
N ASN A 251 2.01 -16.96 -19.44
CA ASN A 251 1.16 -16.83 -18.27
C ASN A 251 0.26 -15.60 -18.38
N GLN A 252 -1.01 -15.73 -18.01
CA GLN A 252 -1.98 -14.64 -18.13
C GLN A 252 -1.67 -13.54 -17.10
N GLY A 253 -1.56 -12.29 -17.55
CA GLY A 253 -1.25 -11.16 -16.68
C GLY A 253 0.25 -10.96 -16.40
N GLU A 254 1.13 -11.71 -17.07
CA GLU A 254 2.59 -11.51 -17.02
C GLU A 254 3.11 -10.91 -18.34
N VAL A 255 4.13 -10.05 -18.24
CA VAL A 255 4.89 -9.53 -19.39
C VAL A 255 6.39 -9.66 -19.13
N GLU A 256 7.21 -9.45 -20.17
CA GLU A 256 8.66 -9.49 -20.02
C GLU A 256 9.17 -8.49 -18.97
N SER A 257 10.04 -9.02 -18.11
CA SER A 257 10.73 -8.35 -17.02
C SER A 257 12.09 -7.79 -17.48
N PRO A 258 12.62 -6.73 -16.85
CA PRO A 258 13.90 -6.13 -17.24
C PRO A 258 15.10 -6.85 -16.61
N LEU A 259 14.89 -7.63 -15.53
CA LEU A 259 15.91 -8.34 -14.76
C LEU A 259 15.64 -9.84 -14.71
N ALA A 260 16.70 -10.64 -14.64
CA ALA A 260 16.56 -12.06 -14.33
C ALA A 260 16.08 -12.23 -12.88
N GLY A 261 15.09 -13.08 -12.63
CA GLY A 261 14.54 -13.32 -11.29
C GLY A 261 13.55 -12.26 -10.79
N GLU A 262 13.20 -11.27 -11.61
CA GLU A 262 12.10 -10.33 -11.33
C GLU A 262 10.90 -10.70 -12.21
N MET A 263 9.68 -10.64 -11.66
CA MET A 263 8.43 -10.80 -12.41
C MET A 263 7.80 -9.44 -12.66
N ARG A 264 7.17 -9.26 -13.83
CA ARG A 264 6.43 -8.05 -14.14
C ARG A 264 4.99 -8.36 -14.48
N LEU A 265 4.07 -7.83 -13.67
CA LEU A 265 2.64 -7.89 -13.97
C LEU A 265 2.28 -6.97 -15.14
N GLN A 266 1.37 -7.44 -16.00
CA GLN A 266 0.87 -6.69 -17.15
C GLN A 266 0.19 -5.38 -16.70
N SER A 267 -0.61 -5.42 -15.62
CA SER A 267 -1.26 -4.25 -15.03
C SER A 267 -0.26 -3.16 -14.65
N ASP A 268 0.84 -3.52 -14.00
CA ASP A 268 1.87 -2.59 -13.56
C ASP A 268 2.63 -1.99 -14.74
N PHE A 269 2.99 -2.84 -15.72
CA PHE A 269 3.58 -2.41 -16.98
C PHE A 269 2.72 -1.35 -17.69
N LEU A 270 1.41 -1.60 -17.77
CA LEU A 270 0.45 -0.71 -18.42
C LEU A 270 0.22 0.57 -17.61
N LEU A 271 0.07 0.49 -16.29
CA LEU A 271 -0.13 1.66 -15.42
C LEU A 271 1.10 2.58 -15.39
N ALA A 272 2.31 2.03 -15.47
CA ALA A 272 3.54 2.81 -15.60
C ALA A 272 3.62 3.60 -16.93
N ARG A 273 2.86 3.17 -17.95
CA ARG A 273 2.90 3.71 -19.33
C ARG A 273 1.60 4.36 -19.79
N ASP A 274 0.53 4.32 -19.02
CA ASP A 274 -0.73 4.98 -19.37
C ASP A 274 -0.68 6.48 -19.10
N SER A 275 -1.11 7.29 -20.05
CA SER A 275 -1.12 8.76 -19.94
C SER A 275 -1.85 9.31 -18.69
N ARG A 276 -2.78 8.55 -18.10
CA ARG A 276 -3.53 8.92 -16.90
C ARG A 276 -2.73 8.73 -15.60
N SER A 277 -1.74 7.84 -15.58
CA SER A 277 -0.99 7.44 -14.37
C SER A 277 0.53 7.60 -14.49
N ALA A 278 1.10 7.54 -15.69
CA ALA A 278 2.55 7.49 -15.93
C ALA A 278 3.35 8.65 -15.28
N CYS A 279 2.79 9.86 -15.24
CA CYS A 279 3.47 10.97 -14.57
C CYS A 279 3.49 10.81 -13.05
N GLU A 280 2.42 10.30 -12.44
CA GLU A 280 2.45 10.02 -11.02
C GLU A 280 3.37 8.83 -10.72
N TRP A 281 3.42 7.82 -11.60
CA TRP A 281 4.37 6.71 -11.50
C TRP A 281 5.83 7.20 -11.49
N GLN A 282 6.22 7.97 -12.51
CA GLN A 282 7.57 8.55 -12.60
C GLN A 282 7.91 9.46 -11.41
N SER A 283 6.92 10.14 -10.84
CA SER A 283 7.14 11.04 -9.71
C SER A 283 7.48 10.35 -8.38
N MET A 284 7.28 9.03 -8.30
CA MET A 284 7.67 8.20 -7.15
C MET A 284 9.15 7.82 -7.19
N VAL A 285 9.74 7.71 -8.38
CA VAL A 285 11.14 7.33 -8.56
C VAL A 285 12.04 8.27 -7.76
N ASN A 286 12.83 7.70 -6.85
CA ASN A 286 13.78 8.42 -5.99
C ASN A 286 13.14 9.53 -5.13
N ASN A 287 11.89 9.35 -4.68
CA ASN A 287 11.16 10.33 -3.86
C ASN A 287 10.52 9.68 -2.62
N MET A 288 11.35 9.12 -1.73
CA MET A 288 10.90 8.45 -0.51
C MET A 288 9.93 9.27 0.36
N PRO A 289 10.15 10.58 0.61
CA PRO A 289 9.18 11.36 1.36
C PRO A 289 7.80 11.39 0.71
N LYS A 290 7.72 11.40 -0.64
CA LYS A 290 6.44 11.31 -1.35
C LYS A 290 5.83 9.93 -1.16
N ILE A 291 6.56 8.85 -1.46
CA ILE A 291 6.03 7.48 -1.36
C ILE A 291 5.51 7.21 0.06
N GLN A 292 6.29 7.49 1.10
CA GLN A 292 5.90 7.27 2.49
C GLN A 292 4.62 8.04 2.87
N ASN A 293 4.57 9.34 2.56
CA ASN A 293 3.40 10.16 2.89
C ASN A 293 2.15 9.72 2.11
N ARG A 294 2.29 9.39 0.83
CA ARG A 294 1.17 8.99 -0.03
C ARG A 294 0.67 7.61 0.30
N PHE A 295 1.56 6.62 0.49
CA PHE A 295 1.19 5.27 0.89
C PHE A 295 0.47 5.27 2.25
N THR A 296 0.96 6.03 3.24
CA THR A 296 0.25 6.20 4.53
C THR A 296 -1.18 6.72 4.33
N GLN A 297 -1.34 7.74 3.47
CA GLN A 297 -2.64 8.33 3.19
C GLN A 297 -3.62 7.34 2.54
N VAL A 298 -3.19 6.56 1.56
CA VAL A 298 -4.08 5.62 0.86
C VAL A 298 -4.34 4.34 1.63
N MET A 299 -3.36 3.83 2.39
CA MET A 299 -3.57 2.68 3.28
C MET A 299 -4.55 3.04 4.40
N LYS A 300 -4.49 4.25 4.94
CA LYS A 300 -5.52 4.76 5.86
C LYS A 300 -6.91 4.76 5.19
N LYS A 301 -7.01 5.20 3.93
CA LYS A 301 -8.29 5.23 3.21
C LYS A 301 -8.82 3.83 2.92
N LEU A 302 -7.95 2.92 2.47
CA LEU A 302 -8.25 1.51 2.21
C LEU A 302 -8.77 0.80 3.47
N SER A 303 -8.06 0.92 4.59
CA SER A 303 -8.44 0.31 5.87
C SER A 303 -9.74 0.87 6.49
N LEU A 304 -10.34 1.90 5.89
CA LEU A 304 -11.60 2.52 6.30
C LEU A 304 -12.74 2.30 5.29
N LEU A 305 -12.52 1.53 4.21
CA LEU A 305 -13.61 1.16 3.31
C LEU A 305 -14.68 0.38 4.08
N GLY A 306 -15.94 0.78 3.91
CA GLY A 306 -17.07 0.24 4.66
C GLY A 306 -17.29 0.85 6.05
N HIS A 307 -16.37 1.68 6.55
CA HIS A 307 -16.38 2.16 7.94
C HIS A 307 -16.35 3.69 8.05
N ASN A 308 -16.88 4.19 9.16
CA ASN A 308 -16.72 5.58 9.55
C ASN A 308 -15.65 5.69 10.63
N GLN A 309 -14.58 6.44 10.35
CA GLN A 309 -13.45 6.60 11.26
C GLN A 309 -13.86 7.13 12.65
N ALA A 310 -14.94 7.92 12.73
CA ALA A 310 -15.43 8.47 14.00
C ALA A 310 -15.97 7.41 14.97
N ASP A 311 -16.33 6.24 14.46
CA ASP A 311 -16.86 5.12 15.25
C ASP A 311 -15.75 4.14 15.68
N LEU A 312 -14.50 4.38 15.27
CA LEU A 312 -13.33 3.56 15.57
C LEU A 312 -12.37 4.27 16.53
N ILE A 313 -11.51 3.47 17.18
CA ILE A 313 -10.50 3.95 18.14
C ILE A 313 -9.15 4.04 17.43
N ASP A 314 -8.53 5.22 17.41
CA ASP A 314 -7.17 5.37 16.87
C ASP A 314 -6.14 4.70 17.80
N CYS A 315 -5.60 3.57 17.34
CA CYS A 315 -4.56 2.79 17.98
C CYS A 315 -3.26 2.80 17.17
N SER A 316 -3.06 3.81 16.30
CA SER A 316 -1.87 3.93 15.45
C SER A 316 -0.57 4.01 16.27
N ASP A 317 -0.66 4.38 17.55
CA ASP A 317 0.49 4.47 18.43
C ASP A 317 0.99 3.12 18.98
N VAL A 318 0.32 2.01 18.66
CA VAL A 318 0.76 0.63 18.92
C VAL A 318 1.72 0.11 17.84
N ILE A 319 1.53 0.51 16.58
CA ILE A 319 2.32 -0.01 15.43
C ILE A 319 3.81 0.33 15.61
N PRO A 320 4.79 -0.57 15.42
CA PRO A 320 6.21 -0.21 15.55
C PRO A 320 6.64 0.97 14.64
N VAL A 321 7.69 1.69 15.04
CA VAL A 321 8.31 2.72 14.18
C VAL A 321 9.26 2.02 13.22
N PRO A 322 9.06 2.12 11.89
CA PRO A 322 9.92 1.43 10.92
C PRO A 322 11.35 1.97 10.92
N LYS A 323 12.29 1.12 10.51
CA LYS A 323 13.68 1.56 10.28
C LYS A 323 13.74 2.51 9.08
N THR A 324 14.49 3.60 9.19
CA THR A 324 14.68 4.55 8.08
C THR A 324 15.57 3.97 6.99
N LEU A 325 15.26 4.28 5.72
CA LEU A 325 16.15 4.03 4.58
C LEU A 325 16.86 5.32 4.16
N THR A 326 18.17 5.22 3.91
CA THR A 326 19.01 6.35 3.43
C THR A 326 19.54 6.17 2.02
N LYS A 327 19.33 5.00 1.40
CA LYS A 327 19.79 4.69 0.04
C LYS A 327 18.88 5.39 -0.98
N ALA A 328 19.48 6.05 -1.96
CA ALA A 328 18.77 6.58 -3.13
C ALA A 328 18.48 5.44 -4.13
N ALA A 329 17.47 5.63 -4.98
CA ALA A 329 17.20 4.70 -6.07
C ALA A 329 18.40 4.61 -7.02
N THR A 330 18.70 3.40 -7.50
CA THR A 330 19.78 3.16 -8.46
C THR A 330 19.28 2.25 -9.58
N PHE A 331 19.80 2.45 -10.79
CA PHE A 331 19.61 1.45 -11.82
C PHE A 331 20.29 0.15 -11.39
N PRO A 332 19.62 -1.00 -11.56
CA PRO A 332 20.28 -2.30 -11.42
C PRO A 332 21.54 -2.38 -12.27
N ALA A 333 22.50 -3.22 -11.86
CA ALA A 333 23.75 -3.39 -12.59
C ALA A 333 23.48 -3.73 -14.07
N GLY A 334 24.17 -3.05 -14.98
CA GLY A 334 23.99 -3.19 -16.43
C GLY A 334 22.81 -2.42 -17.03
N LYS A 335 22.00 -1.72 -16.24
CA LYS A 335 20.93 -0.82 -16.70
C LYS A 335 21.33 0.65 -16.55
N SER A 336 20.67 1.50 -17.30
CA SER A 336 20.89 2.94 -17.35
C SER A 336 19.62 3.68 -17.77
N GLN A 337 19.68 5.02 -17.81
CA GLN A 337 18.57 5.82 -18.34
C GLN A 337 18.20 5.47 -19.79
N ALA A 338 19.13 4.91 -20.58
CA ALA A 338 18.85 4.49 -21.95
C ALA A 338 17.87 3.30 -22.02
N ASP A 339 17.72 2.55 -20.93
CA ASP A 339 16.84 1.38 -20.83
C ASP A 339 15.44 1.74 -20.30
N VAL A 340 15.19 3.02 -19.98
CA VAL A 340 13.92 3.49 -19.42
C VAL A 340 12.95 3.91 -20.52
N GLU A 341 11.75 3.35 -20.51
CA GLU A 341 10.66 3.71 -21.41
C GLU A 341 9.85 4.88 -20.83
N ILE A 342 10.39 6.10 -20.98
CA ILE A 342 9.76 7.33 -20.44
C ILE A 342 8.49 7.69 -21.23
N VAL A 343 7.34 7.67 -20.55
CA VAL A 343 6.07 8.18 -21.08
C VAL A 343 5.74 9.59 -20.56
N CYS A 344 6.10 9.89 -19.31
CA CYS A 344 5.83 11.22 -18.74
C CYS A 344 6.83 12.27 -19.24
N ASN A 345 6.37 13.12 -20.16
CA ASN A 345 7.14 14.24 -20.71
C ASN A 345 6.84 15.59 -20.02
N ALA A 346 6.16 15.58 -18.87
CA ALA A 346 5.80 16.79 -18.16
C ALA A 346 7.04 17.44 -17.53
N ALA A 347 7.31 18.72 -17.84
CA ALA A 347 8.45 19.46 -17.29
C ALA A 347 8.43 19.56 -15.76
N ALA A 348 7.25 19.47 -15.14
CA ALA A 348 7.08 19.48 -13.68
C ALA A 348 7.47 18.13 -13.02
N THR A 349 7.71 17.09 -13.80
CA THR A 349 8.04 15.74 -13.32
C THR A 349 9.16 15.17 -14.18
N PRO A 350 10.38 15.74 -14.18
CA PRO A 350 11.48 15.17 -14.93
C PRO A 350 11.88 13.80 -14.35
N PHE A 351 12.33 12.88 -15.20
CA PHE A 351 12.95 11.65 -14.73
C PHE A 351 14.24 11.99 -13.97
N PRO A 352 14.46 11.47 -12.74
CA PRO A 352 15.61 11.84 -11.93
C PRO A 352 16.92 11.30 -12.52
N ALA A 353 18.03 12.01 -12.29
CA ALA A 353 19.36 11.48 -12.60
C ALA A 353 19.75 10.45 -11.53
N LEU A 354 19.93 9.19 -11.93
CA LEU A 354 20.27 8.08 -11.04
C LEU A 354 21.63 7.48 -11.42
N ALA A 355 22.32 6.91 -10.43
CA ALA A 355 23.50 6.10 -10.66
C ALA A 355 23.10 4.66 -11.04
N SER A 356 24.01 3.91 -11.65
CA SER A 356 23.86 2.46 -11.84
C SER A 356 24.70 1.72 -10.80
N ASP A 357 24.16 0.61 -10.29
CA ASP A 357 24.88 -0.27 -9.40
C ASP A 357 26.13 -0.84 -10.10
N PRO A 358 27.28 -0.91 -9.42
CA PRO A 358 28.51 -1.42 -10.02
C PRO A 358 28.46 -2.95 -10.13
N GLY A 359 29.28 -3.49 -11.03
CA GLY A 359 29.47 -4.94 -11.17
C GLY A 359 28.60 -5.58 -12.25
N PRO A 360 28.60 -6.92 -12.34
CA PRO A 360 27.80 -7.63 -13.31
C PRO A 360 26.32 -7.65 -12.92
N VAL A 361 25.44 -7.83 -13.91
CA VAL A 361 24.02 -8.13 -13.68
C VAL A 361 23.92 -9.44 -12.90
N THR A 362 23.16 -9.46 -11.81
CA THR A 362 22.84 -10.66 -11.02
C THR A 362 21.35 -10.93 -11.09
N ALA A 363 20.95 -12.19 -10.94
CA ALA A 363 19.54 -12.54 -10.79
C ALA A 363 19.03 -12.09 -9.42
N VAL A 364 17.80 -11.56 -9.38
CA VAL A 364 17.09 -11.27 -8.13
C VAL A 364 16.70 -12.62 -7.48
N PRO A 365 17.01 -12.85 -6.20
CA PRO A 365 16.62 -14.09 -5.53
C PRO A 365 15.11 -14.10 -5.26
N PRO A 366 14.47 -15.28 -5.27
CA PRO A 366 13.09 -15.39 -4.83
C PRO A 366 12.97 -15.04 -3.33
N VAL A 367 11.80 -14.53 -2.94
CA VAL A 367 11.42 -14.42 -1.53
C VAL A 367 11.32 -15.85 -0.97
N PRO A 368 12.01 -16.16 0.14
CA PRO A 368 11.88 -17.47 0.76
C PRO A 368 10.42 -17.69 1.21
N PRO A 369 9.85 -18.88 0.98
CA PRO A 369 8.55 -19.21 1.54
C PRO A 369 8.61 -19.26 3.07
N SER A 370 7.43 -19.21 3.67
CA SER A 370 7.17 -19.41 5.11
C SER A 370 7.59 -20.78 5.65
#